data_AF-A0A3D1CWR3-F1
#
_entry.id   AF-A0A3D1CWR3-F1
#
_cell.length_a   1.000
_cell.length_b   1.000
_cell.length_c   1.000
_cell.angle_alpha   90.00
_cell.angle_beta   90.00
_cell.angle_gamma   90.00
#
_symmetry.space_group_name_H-M   'P 1'
#
loop_
_entity.id
_entity.type
_entity.pdbx_description
1 polymer ?
#
loop_
_entity_poly.entity_id
_entity_poly.type
_entity_poly.pdbx_seq_one_letter_code
_entity_poly.pdbx_strand_id
1 'polypeptide(L)'
;KMNRGHLPRIYDTILFGLAGVGGVIIFILMYFSSHPATNPNWNLIWLHPAAVIAAPFFWVKSAQRGVYFYHFINFVLLTLFLLCWWFLPQQLPVATIPFSMSLWIRSAANILIVRKLKIKDRRFTSSREMKAAWGQ
;
A
#
# COMPACT_ATOMS: atom_id res chain seq x y z
N LYS A 1 18.59 -3.17 20.41
CA LYS A 1 17.92 -4.35 19.83
C LYS A 1 16.68 -3.88 19.05
N MET A 2 16.75 -3.78 17.72
CA MET A 2 15.59 -3.37 16.92
C MET A 2 14.58 -4.53 16.85
N ASN A 3 13.33 -4.26 17.21
CA ASN A 3 12.28 -5.26 17.22
C ASN A 3 11.98 -5.68 15.76
N ARG A 4 11.96 -6.98 15.44
CA ARG A 4 11.89 -7.48 14.05
C ARG A 4 10.69 -6.97 13.26
N GLY A 5 9.62 -6.54 13.94
CA GLY A 5 8.42 -5.95 13.32
C GLY A 5 8.53 -4.45 12.98
N HIS A 6 9.54 -3.72 13.47
CA HIS A 6 9.73 -2.29 13.17
C HIS A 6 10.40 -2.07 11.82
N LEU A 7 11.43 -2.86 11.49
CA LEU A 7 12.15 -2.81 10.21
C LEU A 7 11.23 -2.72 8.97
N PRO A 8 10.27 -3.66 8.77
CA PRO A 8 9.39 -3.61 7.61
C PRO A 8 8.47 -2.39 7.62
N ARG A 9 8.04 -1.89 8.78
CA ARG A 9 7.22 -0.68 8.87
C ARG A 9 8.00 0.58 8.55
N ILE A 10 9.25 0.68 8.99
CA ILE A 10 10.14 1.80 8.63
C ILE A 10 10.35 1.81 7.12
N TYR A 11 10.68 0.64 6.56
CA TYR A 11 10.85 0.49 5.13
C TYR A 11 9.58 0.89 4.36
N ASP A 12 8.40 0.41 4.76
CA ASP A 12 7.13 0.79 4.14
C ASP A 12 6.85 2.28 4.28
N THR A 13 7.11 2.88 5.44
CA THR A 13 6.90 4.32 5.66
C THR A 13 7.76 5.15 4.70
N ILE A 14 9.03 4.78 4.52
CA ILE A 14 9.93 5.46 3.59
C ILE A 14 9.47 5.24 2.15
N LEU A 15 9.19 3.99 1.76
CA LEU A 15 8.80 3.64 0.40
C LEU A 15 7.51 4.34 -0.02
N PHE A 16 6.45 4.23 0.78
CA PHE A 16 5.15 4.88 0.50
C PHE A 16 5.19 6.39 0.72
N GLY A 17 6.04 6.88 1.62
CA GLY A 17 6.30 8.31 1.80
C GLY A 17 6.91 8.93 0.55
N LEU A 18 7.97 8.33 0.01
CA LEU A 18 8.61 8.78 -1.24
C LEU A 18 7.66 8.68 -2.44
N ALA A 19 6.94 7.57 -2.57
CA ALA A 19 5.92 7.42 -3.61
C ALA A 19 4.80 8.48 -3.47
N GLY A 20 4.42 8.79 -2.23
CA GLY A 20 3.43 9.82 -1.93
C GLY A 20 3.89 11.23 -2.26
N VAL A 21 5.13 11.59 -1.93
CA VAL A 21 5.73 12.86 -2.33
C VAL A 21 5.79 12.97 -3.86
N GLY A 22 6.23 11.91 -4.53
CA GLY A 22 6.16 11.83 -6.00
C GLY A 22 4.74 12.02 -6.51
N GLY A 23 3.75 11.42 -5.86
CA GLY A 23 2.34 11.56 -6.22
C GLY A 23 1.79 12.97 -6.01
N VAL A 24 2.22 13.68 -4.96
CA VAL A 24 1.90 15.11 -4.79
C VAL A 24 2.47 15.94 -5.93
N ILE A 25 3.72 15.67 -6.33
CA ILE A 25 4.35 16.37 -7.48
C ILE A 25 3.55 16.11 -8.76
N ILE A 26 3.25 14.85 -9.08
CA ILE A 26 2.46 14.50 -10.27
C ILE A 26 1.06 15.12 -10.22
N PHE A 27 0.41 15.12 -9.05
CA PHE A 27 -0.90 15.74 -8.86
C PHE A 27 -0.85 17.25 -9.15
N ILE A 28 0.15 17.95 -8.62
CA ILE A 28 0.32 19.38 -8.87
C ILE A 28 0.56 19.63 -10.37
N LEU A 29 1.45 18.86 -10.99
CA LEU A 29 1.72 18.99 -12.43
C LEU A 29 0.47 18.75 -13.27
N MET A 30 -0.36 17.76 -12.93
CA MET A 30 -1.52 17.40 -13.73
C MET A 30 -2.66 18.42 -13.64
N TYR A 31 -2.87 19.03 -12.46
CA TYR A 31 -4.01 19.92 -12.22
C TYR A 31 -3.67 21.41 -12.25
N PHE A 32 -2.43 21.79 -11.97
CA PHE A 32 -2.02 23.20 -11.90
C PHE A 32 -1.07 23.63 -13.03
N SER A 33 -0.59 22.71 -13.87
CA SER A 33 0.17 23.06 -15.07
C SER A 33 -0.75 23.12 -16.29
N SER A 34 -0.50 24.10 -17.17
CA SER A 34 -1.14 24.20 -18.49
C SER A 34 -0.42 23.39 -19.57
N HIS A 35 0.73 22.80 -19.24
CA HIS A 35 1.57 22.12 -20.23
C HIS A 35 0.92 20.79 -20.66
N PRO A 36 0.73 20.54 -21.97
CA PRO A 36 -0.03 19.38 -22.45
C PRO A 36 0.59 18.03 -22.04
N ALA A 37 1.90 17.99 -21.82
CA ALA A 37 2.58 16.76 -21.38
C ALA A 37 2.28 16.36 -19.91
N THR A 38 1.63 17.21 -19.11
CA THR A 38 1.36 16.90 -17.69
C THR A 38 -0.03 16.33 -17.46
N ASN A 39 -0.94 16.36 -18.45
CA ASN A 39 -2.30 15.85 -18.33
C ASN A 39 -2.80 15.23 -19.67
N PRO A 40 -3.20 13.94 -19.69
CA PRO A 40 -3.26 13.00 -18.57
C PRO A 40 -1.88 12.47 -18.14
N ASN A 41 -1.71 12.14 -16.85
CA ASN A 41 -0.49 11.52 -16.33
C ASN A 41 -0.76 10.23 -15.56
N TRP A 42 -0.51 9.09 -16.21
CA TRP A 42 -0.72 7.74 -15.69
C TRP A 42 0.23 7.34 -14.57
N ASN A 43 1.31 8.12 -14.33
CA ASN A 43 2.13 7.93 -13.13
C ASN A 43 1.31 8.14 -11.85
N LEU A 44 0.20 8.88 -11.91
CA LEU A 44 -0.67 9.13 -10.77
C LEU A 44 -1.25 7.83 -10.17
N ILE A 45 -1.32 6.73 -10.93
CA ILE A 45 -1.86 5.46 -10.43
C ILE A 45 -0.93 4.79 -9.41
N TRP A 46 0.38 4.84 -9.64
CA TRP A 46 1.37 4.22 -8.74
C TRP A 46 2.05 5.24 -7.83
N LEU A 47 2.08 6.52 -8.23
CA LEU A 47 2.47 7.67 -7.43
C LEU A 47 1.24 8.53 -7.16
N HIS A 48 0.56 8.33 -6.03
CA HIS A 48 -0.61 9.13 -5.67
C HIS A 48 -0.42 9.85 -4.32
N PRO A 49 -0.99 11.07 -4.16
CA PRO A 49 -0.88 11.83 -2.91
C PRO A 49 -1.47 11.10 -1.70
N ALA A 50 -2.42 10.19 -1.90
CA ALA A 50 -2.95 9.39 -0.80
C ALA A 50 -1.88 8.53 -0.08
N ALA A 51 -0.74 8.24 -0.72
CA ALA A 51 0.33 7.45 -0.11
C ALA A 51 1.07 8.23 0.99
N VAL A 52 1.27 9.54 0.82
CA VAL A 52 1.91 10.37 1.86
C VAL A 52 1.00 10.52 3.08
N ILE A 53 -0.32 10.55 2.85
CA ILE A 53 -1.32 10.59 3.92
C ILE A 53 -1.38 9.23 4.65
N ALA A 54 -1.27 8.12 3.92
CA ALA A 54 -1.33 6.77 4.50
C ALA A 54 -0.10 6.41 5.35
N ALA A 55 1.10 6.86 4.97
CA ALA A 55 2.35 6.43 5.58
C ALA A 55 2.44 6.65 7.11
N PRO A 56 2.03 7.80 7.69
CA PRO A 56 1.99 7.97 9.14
C PRO A 56 1.06 6.97 9.86
N PHE A 57 -0.04 6.57 9.22
CA PHE A 57 -1.01 5.65 9.83
C PHE A 57 -0.51 4.22 9.98
N PHE A 58 0.59 3.83 9.32
CA PHE A 58 1.23 2.52 9.50
C PHE A 58 1.69 2.28 10.94
N TRP A 59 1.88 3.36 11.71
CA TRP A 59 2.30 3.33 13.11
C TRP A 59 1.12 3.33 14.10
N VAL A 60 -0.08 3.70 13.64
CA VAL A 60 -1.24 3.89 14.49
C VAL A 60 -2.05 2.59 14.60
N LYS A 61 -2.08 1.99 15.81
CA LYS A 61 -2.78 0.72 16.06
C LYS A 61 -4.30 0.82 15.84
N SER A 62 -4.92 1.94 16.18
CA SER A 62 -6.35 2.17 15.94
C SER A 62 -6.69 2.33 14.46
N ALA A 63 -5.73 2.75 13.62
CA ALA A 63 -5.93 2.97 12.19
C ALA A 63 -5.71 1.72 11.33
N GLN A 64 -5.43 0.54 11.92
CA GLN A 64 -5.10 -0.69 11.18
C GLN A 64 -6.17 -1.11 10.17
N ARG A 65 -7.45 -0.82 10.43
CA ARG A 65 -8.53 -1.05 9.47
C ARG A 65 -8.40 -0.16 8.24
N GLY A 66 -8.11 1.13 8.44
CA GLY A 66 -7.88 2.09 7.35
C GLY A 66 -6.64 1.73 6.54
N VAL A 67 -5.53 1.40 7.20
CA VAL A 67 -4.29 0.93 6.55
C VAL A 67 -4.53 -0.33 5.71
N TYR A 68 -5.33 -1.28 6.21
CA TYR A 68 -5.72 -2.46 5.44
C TYR A 68 -6.49 -2.09 4.17
N PHE A 69 -7.48 -1.20 4.25
CA PHE A 69 -8.24 -0.76 3.08
C PHE A 69 -7.36 0.00 2.09
N TYR A 70 -6.48 0.86 2.57
CA TYR A 70 -5.50 1.55 1.74
C TYR A 70 -4.66 0.56 0.93
N HIS A 71 -4.01 -0.42 1.59
CA HIS A 71 -3.19 -1.40 0.89
C HIS A 71 -4.01 -2.28 -0.06
N PHE A 72 -5.26 -2.60 0.30
CA PHE A 72 -6.15 -3.36 -0.58
C PHE A 72 -6.48 -2.59 -1.87
N ILE A 73 -6.89 -1.33 -1.75
CA ILE A 73 -7.18 -0.47 -2.90
C ILE A 73 -5.91 -0.27 -3.74
N ASN A 74 -4.78 0.06 -3.10
CA ASN A 74 -3.50 0.24 -3.78
C ASN A 74 -3.05 -1.04 -4.51
N PHE A 75 -3.22 -2.21 -3.88
CA PHE A 75 -2.93 -3.49 -4.51
C PHE A 75 -3.77 -3.72 -5.77
N VAL A 76 -5.09 -3.48 -5.71
CA VAL A 76 -5.99 -3.62 -6.86
C VAL A 76 -5.62 -2.64 -7.98
N LEU A 77 -5.39 -1.37 -7.65
CA LEU A 77 -4.97 -0.35 -8.62
C LEU A 77 -3.67 -0.73 -9.32
N LEU A 78 -2.66 -1.15 -8.57
CA LEU A 78 -1.37 -1.57 -9.12
C LEU A 78 -1.47 -2.85 -9.94
N THR A 79 -2.33 -3.80 -9.55
CA THR A 79 -2.61 -4.99 -10.36
C THR A 79 -3.21 -4.59 -11.71
N LEU A 80 -4.24 -3.75 -11.72
CA LEU A 80 -4.85 -3.28 -12.96
C LEU A 80 -3.84 -2.50 -13.81
N PHE A 81 -3.06 -1.61 -13.21
CA PHE A 81 -2.03 -0.84 -13.89
C PHE A 81 -0.99 -1.72 -14.58
N LEU A 82 -0.47 -2.73 -13.87
CA LEU A 82 0.54 -3.65 -14.41
C LEU A 82 -0.04 -4.57 -15.49
N LEU A 83 -1.27 -5.07 -15.32
CA LEU A 83 -1.94 -5.90 -16.33
C LEU A 83 -2.29 -5.10 -17.59
N CYS A 84 -2.66 -3.84 -17.43
CA CYS A 84 -3.05 -2.96 -18.52
C CYS A 84 -1.89 -2.17 -19.12
N TRP A 85 -0.63 -2.42 -18.74
CA TRP A 85 0.52 -1.59 -19.11
C TRP A 85 0.67 -1.40 -20.63
N TRP A 86 0.38 -2.43 -21.44
CA TRP A 86 0.45 -2.40 -22.90
C TRP A 86 -0.68 -1.59 -23.55
N PHE A 87 -1.74 -1.30 -22.81
CA PHE A 87 -2.91 -0.53 -23.25
C PHE A 87 -2.89 0.91 -22.75
N LEU A 88 -1.85 1.32 -22.01
CA LEU A 88 -1.74 2.69 -21.52
C LEU A 88 -1.51 3.65 -22.70
N PRO A 89 -2.28 4.75 -22.82
CA PRO A 89 -2.12 5.72 -23.90
C PRO A 89 -0.86 6.59 -23.73
N GLN A 90 -0.18 6.50 -22.58
CA GLN A 90 1.04 7.24 -22.27
C GLN A 90 2.25 6.31 -22.25
N GLN A 91 3.31 6.69 -22.97
CA GLN A 91 4.60 6.01 -22.93
C GLN A 91 5.31 6.31 -21.61
N LEU A 92 5.44 5.29 -20.76
CA LEU A 92 6.12 5.39 -19.47
C LEU A 92 7.46 4.64 -19.52
N PRO A 93 8.50 5.12 -18.79
CA PRO A 93 9.77 4.40 -18.73
C PRO A 93 9.58 2.97 -18.20
N VAL A 94 10.32 2.01 -18.77
CA VAL A 94 10.26 0.60 -18.34
C VAL A 94 10.61 0.44 -16.84
N ALA A 95 11.43 1.33 -16.29
CA ALA A 95 11.76 1.38 -14.87
C ALA A 95 10.53 1.58 -13.95
N THR A 96 9.43 2.13 -14.46
CA THR A 96 8.18 2.26 -13.69
C THR A 96 7.63 0.90 -13.26
N ILE A 97 7.86 -0.16 -14.03
CA ILE A 97 7.40 -1.52 -13.70
C ILE A 97 8.03 -2.01 -12.39
N PRO A 98 9.36 -2.11 -12.22
CA PRO A 98 9.94 -2.57 -10.95
C PRO A 98 9.60 -1.65 -9.77
N PHE A 99 9.49 -0.34 -9.96
CA PHE A 99 9.09 0.57 -8.86
C PHE A 99 7.64 0.34 -8.43
N SER A 100 6.70 0.26 -9.36
CA SER A 100 5.29 -0.02 -9.06
C SER A 100 5.09 -1.44 -8.50
N MET A 101 5.85 -2.44 -8.99
CA MET A 101 5.89 -3.78 -8.43
C MET A 101 6.38 -3.80 -6.97
N SER A 102 7.34 -2.94 -6.61
CA SER A 102 7.79 -2.85 -5.21
C SER A 102 6.64 -2.45 -4.29
N LEU A 103 5.86 -1.42 -4.66
CA LEU A 103 4.67 -0.97 -3.92
C LEU A 103 3.58 -2.04 -3.88
N TRP A 104 3.42 -2.78 -4.98
CA TRP A 104 2.47 -3.87 -5.13
C TRP A 104 2.78 -5.02 -4.17
N ILE A 105 4.02 -5.51 -4.16
CA ILE A 105 4.48 -6.59 -3.26
C ILE A 105 4.33 -6.17 -1.80
N ARG A 106 4.72 -4.92 -1.47
CA ARG A 106 4.62 -4.42 -0.09
C ARG A 106 3.17 -4.25 0.37
N SER A 107 2.28 -3.86 -0.52
CA SER A 107 0.83 -3.82 -0.23
C SER A 107 0.26 -5.22 -0.01
N ALA A 108 0.61 -6.17 -0.87
CA ALA A 108 0.21 -7.58 -0.72
C ALA A 108 0.69 -8.16 0.63
N ALA A 109 1.96 -7.94 0.98
CA ALA A 109 2.54 -8.40 2.24
C ALA A 109 1.79 -7.84 3.45
N ASN A 110 1.46 -6.54 3.46
CA ASN A 110 0.70 -5.92 4.55
C ASN A 110 -0.70 -6.52 4.69
N ILE A 111 -1.43 -6.72 3.59
CA ILE A 111 -2.75 -7.39 3.58
C ILE A 111 -2.65 -8.78 4.19
N LEU A 112 -1.66 -9.57 3.78
CA LEU A 112 -1.47 -10.94 4.27
C LEU A 112 -1.12 -10.99 5.76
N ILE A 113 -0.26 -10.08 6.23
CA ILE A 113 0.10 -9.98 7.66
C ILE A 113 -1.14 -9.67 8.50
N VAL A 114 -1.92 -8.66 8.11
CA VAL A 114 -3.15 -8.29 8.83
C VAL A 114 -4.18 -9.43 8.83
N ARG A 115 -4.34 -10.14 7.70
CA ARG A 115 -5.21 -11.32 7.63
C ARG A 115 -4.76 -12.43 8.58
N LYS A 116 -3.46 -12.75 8.61
CA LYS A 116 -2.90 -13.76 9.53
C LYS A 116 -3.12 -13.39 11.00
N LEU A 117 -2.93 -12.11 11.36
CA LEU A 117 -3.17 -11.63 12.72
C LEU A 117 -4.65 -11.79 13.11
N LYS A 118 -5.58 -11.39 12.24
CA LYS A 118 -7.02 -11.57 12.50
C LYS A 118 -7.43 -13.03 12.64
N ILE A 119 -6.89 -13.93 11.83
CA ILE A 119 -7.17 -15.38 11.93
C ILE A 119 -6.64 -15.92 13.25
N LYS A 120 -5.43 -15.51 13.67
CA LYS A 120 -4.83 -15.91 14.94
C LYS A 120 -5.69 -15.45 16.12
N ASP A 121 -6.10 -14.18 16.17
CA ASP A 121 -6.94 -13.64 17.25
C ASP A 121 -8.31 -14.34 17.32
N ARG A 122 -8.91 -14.67 16.17
CA ARG A 122 -10.16 -15.45 16.12
C ARG A 122 -10.01 -16.87 16.67
N ARG A 123 -8.84 -17.51 16.51
CA ARG A 123 -8.58 -18.83 17.09
C ARG A 123 -8.56 -18.75 18.62
N PHE A 124 -7.83 -17.79 19.19
CA PHE A 124 -7.74 -17.64 20.66
C PHE A 124 -9.06 -17.22 21.33
N THR A 125 -9.97 -16.61 20.57
CA THR A 125 -11.31 -16.23 21.06
C THR A 125 -12.39 -17.26 20.76
N SER A 126 -12.04 -18.38 20.09
CA SER A 126 -12.98 -19.45 19.79
C SER A 126 -13.38 -20.21 21.06
N SER A 127 -14.67 -20.44 21.25
CA SER A 127 -15.21 -21.14 22.43
C SER A 127 -14.60 -22.54 22.63
N ARG A 128 -14.21 -23.22 21.55
CA ARG A 128 -13.54 -24.53 21.60
C ARG A 128 -12.15 -24.46 22.23
N GLU A 129 -11.36 -23.45 21.87
CA GLU A 129 -10.02 -23.23 22.44
C GLU A 129 -10.11 -22.75 23.89
N MET A 130 -11.11 -21.90 24.20
CA MET A 130 -11.38 -21.51 25.59
C MET A 130 -11.75 -22.74 26.43
N LYS A 131 -12.61 -23.64 25.96
CA LYS A 131 -12.95 -24.87 26.70
C LYS A 131 -11.73 -25.79 26.89
N ALA A 132 -10.93 -25.99 25.84
CA ALA A 132 -9.71 -26.79 25.92
C ALA A 132 -8.67 -26.21 26.88
N ALA A 133 -8.53 -24.87 26.94
CA ALA A 133 -7.63 -24.20 27.89
C ALA A 133 -8.09 -24.33 29.36
N TRP A 134 -9.39 -24.51 29.60
CA TRP A 134 -9.96 -24.69 30.93
C TRP A 134 -10.09 -26.17 31.35
N GLY A 135 -9.61 -27.11 30.53
CA GLY A 135 -9.57 -28.54 30.86
C GLY A 135 -10.94 -29.25 30.84
N GLN A 136 -11.92 -28.71 30.10
CA GLN A 136 -13.23 -29.33 29.88
C GLN A 136 -13.37 -29.97 28.50
#